data_AF-A0A7C5E1H6-F1
#
_entry.id   AF-A0A7C5E1H6-F1
#
_cell.length_a   1.000
_cell.length_b   1.000
_cell.length_c   1.000
_cell.angle_alpha   90.00
_cell.angle_beta   90.00
_cell.angle_gamma   90.00
#
_symmetry.space_group_name_H-M   'P 1'
#
loop_
_entity.id
_entity.type
_entity.pdbx_description
1 polymer ?
#
loop_
_entity_poly.entity_id
_entity_poly.type
_entity_poly.pdbx_seq_one_letter_code
_entity_poly.pdbx_strand_id
1 'polypeptide(L)'
;MKVLPDTSVIIDGRFRRFLMENEVKTILVNEAVVAEIEHQAAIGKTTGESGLEELKKLRKFCEEKGIAIEFVGDRPPVNRLKDVDDIIRSSAYDNNAVLITGDITQKTIAEIKGVPVRYISSKKDIRMSIEDFFDEETMSVHLKDGVKV
;
A
#
# COMPACT_ATOMS: atom_id res chain seq x y z
N MET A 1 -12.44 -11.99 -7.77
CA MET A 1 -12.46 -10.51 -7.81
C MET A 1 -11.17 -10.00 -8.43
N LYS A 2 -11.22 -8.93 -9.23
CA LYS A 2 -10.04 -8.16 -9.65
C LYS A 2 -9.85 -6.99 -8.69
N VAL A 3 -8.63 -6.78 -8.22
CA VAL A 3 -8.31 -5.69 -7.28
C VAL A 3 -7.14 -4.89 -7.79
N LEU A 4 -7.13 -3.60 -7.49
CA LEU A 4 -6.04 -2.68 -7.84
C LEU A 4 -5.61 -1.93 -6.57
N PRO A 5 -4.50 -2.31 -5.93
CA PRO A 5 -3.99 -1.59 -4.76
C PRO A 5 -3.37 -0.25 -5.14
N ASP A 6 -3.56 0.75 -4.28
CA ASP A 6 -2.80 1.99 -4.35
C ASP A 6 -1.41 1.87 -3.72
N THR A 7 -0.58 2.91 -3.89
CA THR A 7 0.78 2.95 -3.35
C THR A 7 0.78 2.82 -1.82
N SER A 8 -0.18 3.42 -1.12
CA SER A 8 -0.23 3.43 0.35
C SER A 8 -0.39 2.04 0.97
N VAL A 9 -1.28 1.20 0.43
CA VAL A 9 -1.52 -0.16 0.99
C VAL A 9 -0.43 -1.14 0.65
N ILE A 10 0.32 -0.89 -0.43
CA ILE A 10 1.54 -1.65 -0.76
C ILE A 10 2.62 -1.27 0.23
N ILE A 11 2.99 0.01 0.37
CA ILE A 11 4.11 0.40 1.24
C ILE A 11 3.92 -0.08 2.69
N ASP A 12 2.68 -0.02 3.20
CA ASP A 12 2.36 -0.43 4.57
C ASP A 12 2.15 -1.95 4.75
N GLY A 13 2.22 -2.73 3.67
CA GLY A 13 1.95 -4.16 3.64
C GLY A 13 0.53 -4.60 4.04
N ARG A 14 -0.38 -3.63 4.20
CA ARG A 14 -1.80 -3.84 4.48
C ARG A 14 -2.47 -4.65 3.38
N PHE A 15 -2.01 -4.51 2.14
CA PHE A 15 -2.56 -5.23 1.01
C PHE A 15 -2.40 -6.75 1.13
N ARG A 16 -1.23 -7.26 1.57
CA ARG A 16 -1.07 -8.70 1.80
C ARG A 16 -2.04 -9.25 2.84
N ARG A 17 -2.26 -8.52 3.94
CA ARG A 17 -3.24 -8.93 4.96
C ARG A 17 -4.64 -9.01 4.38
N PHE A 18 -5.00 -8.05 3.53
CA PHE A 18 -6.26 -8.10 2.79
C PHE A 18 -6.38 -9.34 1.92
N LEU A 19 -5.31 -9.77 1.24
CA LEU A 19 -5.28 -11.00 0.43
C LEU A 19 -5.40 -12.28 1.27
N MET A 20 -4.99 -12.27 2.54
CA MET A 20 -5.17 -13.41 3.44
C MET A 20 -6.62 -13.58 3.89
N GLU A 21 -7.37 -12.48 3.96
CA GLU A 21 -8.76 -12.43 4.47
C GLU A 21 -9.82 -12.49 3.36
N ASN A 22 -9.43 -12.29 2.09
CA ASN A 22 -10.36 -12.18 0.97
C ASN A 22 -9.94 -13.05 -0.22
N GLU A 23 -10.92 -13.66 -0.90
CA GLU A 23 -10.67 -14.38 -2.14
C GLU A 23 -10.45 -13.44 -3.33
N VAL A 24 -9.18 -13.27 -3.70
CA VAL A 24 -8.76 -12.48 -4.86
C VAL A 24 -8.27 -13.40 -5.97
N LYS A 25 -8.75 -13.18 -7.20
CA LYS A 25 -8.34 -13.97 -8.37
C LYS A 25 -7.18 -13.32 -9.11
N THR A 26 -7.25 -12.00 -9.28
CA THR A 26 -6.29 -11.22 -10.04
C THR A 26 -5.99 -9.92 -9.32
N ILE A 27 -4.71 -9.59 -9.23
CA ILE A 27 -4.18 -8.32 -8.73
C ILE A 27 -3.67 -7.54 -9.93
N LEU A 28 -4.18 -6.33 -10.10
CA LEU A 28 -3.73 -5.38 -11.10
C LEU A 28 -2.75 -4.42 -10.43
N VAL A 29 -1.49 -4.44 -10.83
CA VAL A 29 -0.48 -3.47 -10.37
C VAL A 29 -0.33 -2.42 -11.45
N ASN A 30 -0.70 -1.17 -11.15
CA ASN A 30 -0.57 -0.11 -12.14
C ASN A 30 0.90 0.32 -12.28
N GLU A 31 1.39 0.54 -13.50
CA GLU A 31 2.76 1.01 -13.78
C GLU A 31 3.08 2.35 -13.10
N ALA A 32 2.08 3.20 -12.85
CA ALA A 32 2.24 4.43 -12.09
C ALA A 32 2.65 4.18 -10.63
N VAL A 33 2.11 3.12 -9.99
CA VAL A 33 2.48 2.72 -8.62
C VAL A 33 3.92 2.23 -8.57
N VAL A 34 4.32 1.43 -9.56
CA VAL A 34 5.70 0.93 -9.68
C VAL A 34 6.67 2.10 -9.87
N ALA A 35 6.34 3.03 -10.78
CA ALA A 35 7.16 4.20 -11.05
C ALA A 35 7.30 5.12 -9.83
N GLU A 36 6.25 5.29 -9.03
CA GLU A 36 6.29 6.07 -7.80
C GLU A 36 7.23 5.41 -6.76
N ILE A 37 7.06 4.12 -6.49
CA ILE A 37 7.90 3.37 -5.53
C ILE A 37 9.37 3.42 -5.96
N GLU A 38 9.65 3.17 -7.23
CA GLU A 38 11.00 3.21 -7.79
C GLU A 38 11.63 4.61 -7.67
N HIS A 39 10.86 5.66 -7.94
CA HIS A 39 11.33 7.04 -7.78
C HIS A 39 11.65 7.37 -6.33
N GLN A 40 10.79 7.00 -5.36
CA GLN A 40 11.06 7.22 -3.94
C GLN A 40 12.31 6.44 -3.48
N ALA A 41 12.51 5.22 -3.97
CA ALA A 41 13.67 4.41 -3.64
C ALA A 41 14.97 5.00 -4.23
N ALA A 42 14.92 5.50 -5.46
CA ALA A 42 16.07 6.12 -6.12
C ALA A 42 16.57 7.38 -5.38
N ILE A 43 15.67 8.14 -4.76
CA ILE A 43 16.02 9.31 -3.94
C ILE A 43 16.32 8.95 -2.46
N GLY A 44 16.43 7.67 -2.13
CA GLY A 44 16.83 7.19 -0.80
C GLY A 44 15.77 7.34 0.30
N LYS A 45 14.49 7.42 -0.06
CA LYS A 45 13.41 7.45 0.95
C LYS A 45 13.07 6.05 1.42
N THR A 46 12.94 5.90 2.74
CA THR A 46 12.55 4.65 3.41
C THR A 46 11.22 4.08 2.90
N THR A 47 10.27 4.94 2.50
CA THR A 47 9.00 4.51 1.91
C THR A 47 9.18 3.79 0.57
N GLY A 48 10.14 4.22 -0.25
CA GLY A 48 10.48 3.56 -1.50
C GLY A 48 11.15 2.21 -1.29
N GLU A 49 12.11 2.15 -0.36
CA GLU A 49 12.76 0.88 0.02
C GLU A 49 11.75 -0.14 0.57
N SER A 50 10.87 0.29 1.47
CA SER A 50 9.78 -0.55 2.00
C SER A 50 8.83 -1.00 0.89
N GLY A 51 8.47 -0.11 -0.05
CA GLY A 51 7.62 -0.44 -1.18
C GLY A 51 8.22 -1.51 -2.09
N LEU A 52 9.52 -1.42 -2.41
CA LEU A 52 10.22 -2.43 -3.20
C LEU A 52 10.25 -3.79 -2.48
N GLU A 53 10.52 -3.80 -1.19
CA GLU A 53 10.54 -5.02 -0.39
C GLU A 53 9.15 -5.64 -0.28
N GLU A 54 8.10 -4.82 -0.17
CA GLU A 54 6.73 -5.32 -0.17
C GLU A 54 6.35 -5.92 -1.52
N LEU A 55 6.67 -5.26 -2.64
CA LEU A 55 6.39 -5.80 -3.98
C LEU A 55 7.03 -7.19 -4.18
N LYS A 56 8.27 -7.39 -3.70
CA LYS A 56 8.92 -8.71 -3.73
C LYS A 56 8.16 -9.74 -2.91
N LYS A 57 7.75 -9.39 -1.69
CA LYS A 57 6.99 -10.29 -0.81
C LYS A 57 5.60 -10.58 -1.37
N LEU A 58 4.94 -9.60 -1.99
CA LEU A 58 3.66 -9.74 -2.66
C LEU A 58 3.77 -10.75 -3.81
N ARG A 59 4.82 -10.66 -4.64
CA ARG A 59 5.05 -11.59 -5.74
C ARG A 59 5.14 -13.04 -5.25
N LYS A 60 5.99 -13.29 -4.24
CA LYS A 60 6.14 -14.63 -3.62
C LYS A 60 4.83 -15.15 -3.06
N PHE A 61 4.10 -14.32 -2.32
CA PHE A 61 2.81 -14.69 -1.74
C PHE A 61 1.79 -15.09 -2.82
N CYS A 62 1.76 -14.37 -3.94
CA CYS A 62 0.85 -14.68 -5.05
C CYS A 62 1.23 -15.96 -5.78
N GLU A 63 2.52 -16.25 -5.94
CA GLU A 63 3.02 -17.51 -6.49
C GLU A 63 2.61 -18.71 -5.62
N GLU A 64 2.75 -18.60 -4.29
CA GLU A 64 2.34 -19.65 -3.33
C GLU A 64 0.82 -19.88 -3.31
N LYS A 65 0.02 -18.83 -3.52
CA LYS A 65 -1.45 -18.87 -3.47
C LYS A 65 -2.10 -19.08 -4.84
N GLY A 66 -1.34 -19.09 -5.93
CA GLY A 66 -1.86 -19.17 -7.29
C GLY A 66 -2.69 -17.95 -7.71
N ILE A 67 -2.38 -16.76 -7.18
CA ILE A 67 -3.05 -15.50 -7.52
C ILE A 67 -2.34 -14.87 -8.73
N ALA A 68 -3.09 -14.51 -9.76
CA ALA A 68 -2.52 -13.84 -10.94
C ALA A 68 -2.15 -12.38 -10.62
N ILE A 69 -0.95 -11.95 -11.04
CA ILE A 69 -0.53 -10.54 -11.02
C ILE A 69 -0.41 -10.06 -12.47
N GLU A 70 -1.12 -9.00 -12.80
CA GLU A 70 -1.10 -8.33 -14.10
C GLU A 70 -0.60 -6.89 -13.91
N PHE A 71 0.37 -6.48 -14.70
CA PHE A 71 0.81 -5.08 -14.75
C PHE A 71 -0.02 -4.34 -15.79
N VAL A 72 -0.58 -3.19 -15.41
CA VAL A 72 -1.55 -2.45 -16.25
C VAL A 72 -1.24 -0.96 -16.30
N GLY A 73 -1.74 -0.30 -17.34
CA GLY A 73 -1.55 1.13 -17.57
C GLY A 73 -0.16 1.45 -18.11
N ASP A 74 0.03 2.72 -18.46
CA ASP A 74 1.29 3.23 -18.97
C ASP A 74 2.16 3.77 -17.84
N ARG A 75 3.48 3.66 -18.01
CA ARG A 75 4.44 4.26 -17.10
C ARG A 75 4.40 5.79 -17.24
N PRO A 76 3.96 6.54 -16.22
CA PRO A 76 3.89 7.99 -16.32
C PRO A 76 5.29 8.62 -16.30
N PRO A 77 5.49 9.77 -16.97
CA PRO A 77 6.68 10.57 -16.78
C PRO A 77 6.76 11.12 -15.33
N VAL A 78 7.97 11.41 -14.86
CA VAL A 78 8.24 11.82 -13.47
C VAL A 78 7.38 13.01 -13.02
N ASN A 79 7.12 13.97 -13.90
CA ASN A 79 6.30 15.15 -13.61
C ASN A 79 4.82 14.84 -13.33
N ARG A 80 4.33 13.66 -13.73
CA ARG A 80 2.97 13.17 -13.49
C ARG A 80 2.87 12.18 -12.33
N LEU A 81 3.98 11.89 -11.63
CA LEU A 81 3.94 11.06 -10.42
C LEU A 81 3.11 11.68 -9.29
N LYS A 82 2.85 12.99 -9.34
CA LYS A 82 1.91 13.66 -8.43
C LYS A 82 0.43 13.33 -8.70
N ASP A 83 0.11 12.80 -9.88
CA ASP A 83 -1.26 12.49 -10.31
C ASP A 83 -1.57 10.98 -10.22
N VAL A 84 -0.73 10.20 -9.54
CA VAL A 84 -0.81 8.73 -9.47
C VAL A 84 -2.18 8.27 -8.97
N ASP A 85 -2.75 8.95 -7.98
CA ASP A 85 -4.09 8.62 -7.46
C ASP A 85 -5.18 8.68 -8.53
N ASP A 86 -5.09 9.60 -9.48
CA ASP A 86 -6.06 9.72 -10.56
C ASP A 86 -5.88 8.66 -11.64
N ILE A 87 -4.62 8.33 -11.95
CA ILE A 87 -4.26 7.23 -12.87
C ILE A 87 -4.77 5.90 -12.30
N ILE A 88 -4.55 5.65 -11.01
CA ILE A 88 -5.02 4.46 -10.29
C ILE A 88 -6.54 4.34 -10.35
N ARG A 89 -7.27 5.41 -10.03
CA ARG A 89 -8.75 5.41 -10.06
C ARG A 89 -9.28 5.11 -11.46
N SER A 90 -8.73 5.77 -12.48
CA SER A 90 -9.13 5.57 -13.87
C SER A 90 -8.84 4.12 -14.31
N SER A 91 -7.64 3.62 -13.99
CA SER A 91 -7.27 2.23 -14.27
C SER A 91 -8.16 1.20 -13.57
N ALA A 92 -8.60 1.47 -12.33
CA ALA A 92 -9.50 0.58 -11.61
C ALA A 92 -10.88 0.53 -12.28
N TYR A 93 -11.39 1.68 -12.72
CA TYR A 93 -12.63 1.80 -13.48
C TYR A 93 -12.55 1.04 -14.80
N ASP A 94 -11.53 1.33 -15.62
CA ASP A 94 -11.36 0.75 -16.96
C ASP A 94 -11.22 -0.79 -16.93
N ASN A 95 -10.65 -1.33 -15.86
CA ASN A 95 -10.44 -2.77 -15.70
C ASN A 95 -11.55 -3.49 -14.91
N ASN A 96 -12.64 -2.81 -14.55
CA ASN A 96 -13.69 -3.33 -13.66
C ASN A 96 -13.10 -3.95 -12.38
N ALA A 97 -12.12 -3.26 -11.78
CA ALA A 97 -11.42 -3.70 -10.58
C ALA A 97 -11.86 -2.88 -9.36
N VAL A 98 -11.71 -3.49 -8.17
CA VAL A 98 -11.94 -2.80 -6.91
C VAL A 98 -10.65 -2.12 -6.47
N LEU A 99 -10.66 -0.80 -6.35
CA LEU A 99 -9.57 -0.02 -5.79
C LEU A 99 -9.39 -0.38 -4.31
N ILE A 100 -8.17 -0.74 -3.90
CA ILE A 100 -7.83 -1.01 -2.51
C ILE A 100 -6.93 0.13 -2.03
N THR A 101 -7.41 0.91 -1.06
CA THR A 101 -6.71 2.12 -0.59
C THR A 101 -6.65 2.20 0.92
N GLY A 102 -5.57 2.79 1.41
CA GLY A 102 -5.33 3.09 2.80
C GLY A 102 -5.56 4.57 3.13
N ASP A 103 -5.88 5.39 2.12
CA ASP A 103 -6.16 6.81 2.21
C ASP A 103 -7.68 7.08 2.10
N ILE A 104 -8.20 7.82 3.06
CA ILE A 104 -9.62 8.18 3.12
C ILE A 104 -10.00 9.16 2.00
N THR A 105 -9.09 10.04 1.59
CA THR A 105 -9.31 11.00 0.49
C THR A 105 -9.48 10.25 -0.83
N GLN A 106 -8.57 9.30 -1.09
CA GLN A 106 -8.61 8.43 -2.27
C GLN A 106 -9.90 7.61 -2.31
N LYS A 107 -10.31 7.05 -1.17
CA LYS A 107 -11.60 6.36 -1.01
C LYS A 107 -12.78 7.27 -1.36
N THR A 108 -12.88 8.43 -0.74
CA THR A 108 -14.01 9.36 -0.94
C THR A 108 -14.11 9.82 -2.38
N ILE A 109 -12.99 10.14 -3.04
CA ILE A 109 -13.00 10.55 -4.46
C ILE A 109 -13.42 9.37 -5.35
N ALA A 110 -12.96 8.16 -5.07
CA ALA A 110 -13.38 6.97 -5.81
C ALA A 110 -14.89 6.73 -5.70
N GLU A 111 -15.47 6.84 -4.50
CA GLU A 111 -16.92 6.73 -4.28
C GLU A 111 -17.69 7.79 -5.09
N ILE A 112 -17.26 9.06 -5.07
CA ILE A 112 -17.88 10.14 -5.84
C ILE A 112 -17.82 9.86 -7.35
N LYS A 113 -16.69 9.31 -7.83
CA LYS A 113 -16.50 8.94 -9.24
C LYS A 113 -17.19 7.63 -9.65
N GLY A 114 -17.84 6.93 -8.72
CA GLY A 114 -18.47 5.63 -8.99
C GLY A 114 -17.48 4.49 -9.23
N VAL A 115 -16.24 4.63 -8.76
CA VAL A 115 -15.21 3.59 -8.83
C VAL A 115 -15.37 2.65 -7.63
N PRO A 116 -15.54 1.33 -7.83
CA PRO A 116 -15.62 0.39 -6.73
C PRO A 116 -14.36 0.47 -5.85
N VAL A 117 -14.52 0.69 -4.55
CA VAL A 117 -13.39 0.90 -3.65
C VAL A 117 -13.58 0.18 -2.32
N ARG A 118 -12.48 -0.33 -1.75
CA ARG A 118 -12.39 -0.80 -0.37
C ARG A 118 -11.29 -0.06 0.36
N TYR A 119 -11.68 0.52 1.48
CA TYR A 119 -10.75 1.17 2.40
C TYR A 119 -10.25 0.19 3.44
N ILE A 120 -8.94 0.05 3.55
CA ILE A 120 -8.30 -0.71 4.63
C ILE A 120 -7.78 0.30 5.63
N SER A 121 -8.49 0.49 6.75
CA SER A 121 -7.98 1.34 7.81
C SER A 121 -6.65 0.78 8.33
N SER A 122 -5.72 1.66 8.72
CA SER A 122 -4.72 1.23 9.68
C SER A 122 -5.50 0.69 10.89
N LYS A 123 -5.14 -0.51 11.38
CA LYS A 123 -5.61 -0.84 12.73
C LYS A 123 -5.10 0.32 13.57
N LYS A 124 -5.97 0.97 14.35
CA LYS A 124 -5.48 1.70 15.51
C LYS A 124 -4.75 0.63 16.30
N ASP A 125 -3.44 0.52 16.13
CA ASP A 125 -2.64 0.03 17.22
C ASP A 125 -3.15 0.83 18.41
N ILE A 126 -3.56 0.12 19.46
CA ILE A 126 -3.57 0.72 20.77
C ILE A 126 -2.12 1.18 20.90
N ARG A 127 -1.86 2.44 20.54
CA ARG A 127 -0.54 3.02 20.63
C ARG A 127 -0.27 2.94 22.11
N MET A 128 0.59 2.02 22.53
CA MET A 128 1.46 2.35 23.63
C MET A 128 2.29 3.51 23.09
N SER A 129 1.81 4.71 23.39
CA SER A 129 2.58 5.93 23.23
C SER A 129 3.90 5.73 23.99
N ILE A 130 4.96 6.41 23.56
CA ILE A 130 6.20 6.42 24.33
C ILE A 130 5.90 6.87 25.77
N GLU A 131 4.93 7.77 25.94
CA GLU A 131 4.40 8.23 27.23
C GLU A 131 3.92 7.10 28.14
N ASP A 132 3.38 6.00 27.59
CA ASP A 132 2.93 4.84 28.38
C ASP A 132 4.09 4.05 29.03
N PHE A 133 5.33 4.31 28.62
CA PHE A 133 6.55 3.74 29.22
C PHE A 133 7.18 4.65 30.29
N PHE A 134 6.63 5.84 30.55
CA PHE A 134 7.08 6.75 31.61
C PHE A 134 6.17 6.64 32.83
N ASP A 135 6.75 6.23 33.96
CA ASP A 135 6.14 6.36 35.29
C ASP A 135 6.85 7.46 36.12
N GLU A 136 6.48 7.62 37.39
CA GLU A 136 7.06 8.66 38.26
C GLU A 136 8.58 8.49 38.49
N GLU A 137 9.13 7.31 38.23
CA GLU A 137 10.55 6.98 38.45
C GLU A 137 11.36 6.89 37.15
N THR A 138 10.70 6.74 36.00
CA THR A 138 11.35 6.54 34.70
C THR A 138 11.75 7.87 34.07
N MET A 139 13.06 8.12 34.00
CA MET A 139 13.59 9.36 33.40
C MET A 139 13.85 9.26 31.88
N SER A 140 14.00 8.05 31.34
CA SER A 140 14.37 7.87 29.92
C SER A 140 14.00 6.50 29.39
N VAL A 141 13.55 6.45 28.14
CA VAL A 141 13.27 5.23 27.38
C VAL A 141 14.17 5.19 26.15
N HIS A 142 14.84 4.07 25.92
CA HIS A 142 15.75 3.88 24.79
C HIS A 142 15.18 2.86 23.81
N LEU A 143 14.89 3.32 22.59
CA LEU A 143 14.45 2.49 21.47
C LEU A 143 15.64 2.11 20.61
N LYS A 144 15.85 0.81 20.37
CA LYS A 144 16.92 0.30 19.52
C LYS A 144 16.40 -0.82 18.63
N ASP A 145 16.66 -0.70 17.33
CA ASP A 145 16.27 -1.71 16.34
C ASP A 145 17.16 -2.96 16.43
N GLY A 146 16.60 -4.13 16.11
CA GLY A 146 17.33 -5.41 16.05
C GLY A 146 17.70 -6.03 17.41
N VAL A 147 17.13 -5.54 18.52
CA VAL A 147 17.30 -6.17 19.84
C VAL A 147 16.22 -7.24 20.01
N LYS A 148 16.62 -8.49 20.29
CA LYS A 148 15.66 -9.54 20.65
C LYS A 148 15.11 -9.25 22.04
N VAL A 149 13.78 -9.19 22.15
CA VAL A 149 13.04 -9.15 23.41
C VAL A 149 12.97 -10.56 24.00
#